data_AF-A0A7S1ZH92-F1
#
_entry.id   AF-A0A7S1ZH92-F1
#
_cell.length_a   1.000
_cell.length_b   1.000
_cell.length_c   1.000
_cell.angle_alpha   90.00
_cell.angle_beta   90.00
_cell.angle_gamma   90.00
#
_symmetry.space_group_name_H-M   'P 1'
#
loop_
_entity.id
_entity.type
_entity.pdbx_description
1 polymer ?
#
loop_
_entity_poly.entity_id
_entity_poly.type
_entity_poly.pdbx_seq_one_letter_code
_entity_poly.pdbx_strand_id
1 'polypeptide(L)'
;NYLECPFLLDPYLESMTTALSKTAQCIIHNRFLAQQHQHNQKEENNDSLAENQGASSLAHLFSALYALCKVRGRKRIQTLLPHHVSDVEPVLFELQSHVAYISLSNQQQSVEEEDIEAQPWESTYILLLWLGAVSLVPFDLHTIDSSTSSAASTTLVSSAIGSTINHLFDAGPTREVASSTLSILLSRPDMDDETNDNELMLFFRFADLMLKNFLIMQQKQQQRYEQNNEDNADDLHNGKKDEHAD
;
A
#
# COMPACT_ATOMS: atom_id res chain seq x y z
N ASN A 1 37.90 -2.67 -20.33
CA ASN A 1 36.61 -3.38 -20.43
C ASN A 1 36.23 -3.92 -19.08
N TYR A 2 35.42 -3.16 -18.34
CA TYR A 2 34.79 -3.63 -17.12
C TYR A 2 33.60 -4.50 -17.57
N LEU A 3 33.64 -5.80 -17.29
CA LEU A 3 32.51 -6.70 -17.51
C LEU A 3 31.75 -6.76 -16.19
N GLU A 4 30.62 -6.07 -16.11
CA GLU A 4 29.72 -6.22 -14.98
C GLU A 4 29.20 -7.67 -14.95
N CYS A 5 29.32 -8.34 -13.81
CA CYS A 5 28.81 -9.69 -13.58
C CYS A 5 27.50 -9.62 -12.77
N PRO A 6 26.34 -9.39 -13.42
CA PRO A 6 25.08 -9.14 -12.71
C PRO A 6 24.57 -10.34 -11.90
N PHE A 7 25.10 -11.54 -12.15
CA PHE A 7 24.65 -12.79 -11.53
C PHE A 7 25.41 -13.18 -10.26
N LEU A 8 26.40 -12.39 -9.82
CA LEU A 8 27.26 -12.75 -8.69
C LEU A 8 26.49 -12.91 -7.37
N LEU A 9 25.39 -12.16 -7.21
CA LEU A 9 24.56 -12.18 -6.01
C LEU A 9 23.50 -13.30 -6.04
N ASP A 10 23.15 -13.82 -7.21
CA ASP A 10 21.99 -14.71 -7.39
C ASP A 10 22.02 -15.96 -6.50
N PRO A 11 23.17 -16.66 -6.29
CA PRO A 11 23.23 -17.83 -5.42
C PRO A 11 22.94 -17.53 -3.94
N TYR A 12 23.37 -16.36 -3.45
CA TYR A 12 23.18 -15.96 -2.06
C TYR A 12 21.82 -15.28 -1.85
N LEU A 13 21.33 -14.61 -2.88
CA LEU A 13 20.08 -13.87 -2.86
C LEU A 13 18.90 -14.77 -2.50
N GLU A 14 18.82 -15.96 -3.12
CA GLU A 14 17.75 -16.91 -2.83
C GLU A 14 17.76 -17.31 -1.36
N SER A 15 18.92 -17.72 -0.83
CA SER A 15 19.06 -18.08 0.59
C SER A 15 18.70 -16.93 1.53
N MET A 16 19.13 -15.70 1.21
CA MET A 16 18.87 -14.52 2.04
C MET A 16 17.39 -14.13 2.01
N THR A 17 16.81 -14.02 0.82
CA THR A 17 15.40 -13.66 0.65
C THR A 17 14.51 -14.70 1.31
N THR A 18 14.77 -15.99 1.10
CA THR A 18 13.97 -17.07 1.73
C THR A 18 14.08 -17.05 3.26
N ALA A 19 15.26 -16.80 3.83
CA ALA A 19 15.42 -16.71 5.28
C ALA A 19 14.64 -15.53 5.88
N LEU A 20 14.74 -14.35 5.25
CA LEU A 20 14.03 -13.14 5.67
C LEU A 20 12.51 -13.29 5.51
N SER A 21 12.06 -13.74 4.34
CA SER A 21 10.64 -13.88 4.03
C SER A 21 9.98 -14.96 4.89
N LYS A 22 10.65 -16.09 5.16
CA LYS A 22 10.12 -17.14 6.03
C LYS A 22 9.97 -16.66 7.48
N THR A 23 10.93 -15.86 7.96
CA THR A 23 10.86 -15.28 9.30
C THR A 23 9.70 -14.28 9.37
N ALA A 24 9.57 -13.39 8.38
CA ALA A 24 8.46 -12.44 8.29
C ALA A 24 7.10 -13.15 8.20
N GLN A 25 7.00 -14.20 7.38
CA GLN A 25 5.79 -15.02 7.22
C GLN A 25 5.33 -15.61 8.55
N CYS A 26 6.26 -16.18 9.33
CA CYS A 26 5.96 -16.73 10.65
C CYS A 26 5.38 -15.66 11.59
N ILE A 27 6.00 -14.47 11.63
CA ILE A 27 5.52 -13.36 12.47
C ILE A 27 4.11 -12.92 12.03
N ILE A 28 3.89 -12.69 10.74
CA ILE A 28 2.60 -12.29 10.17
C ILE A 28 1.51 -13.32 10.50
N HIS A 29 1.78 -14.60 10.29
CA HIS A 29 0.82 -15.66 10.56
C HIS A 29 0.48 -15.76 12.05
N ASN A 30 1.47 -15.65 12.94
CA ASN A 30 1.23 -15.66 14.37
C ASN A 30 0.34 -14.49 14.81
N ARG A 31 0.55 -13.28 14.25
CA ARG A 31 -0.31 -12.12 14.52
C ARG A 31 -1.73 -12.31 14.02
N PHE A 32 -1.87 -12.82 12.79
CA PHE A 32 -3.17 -13.08 12.20
C PHE A 32 -3.97 -14.10 13.01
N LEU A 33 -3.34 -15.22 13.42
CA LEU A 33 -3.97 -16.22 14.27
C LEU A 33 -4.32 -15.68 15.67
N ALA A 34 -3.45 -14.87 16.26
CA ALA A 34 -3.73 -14.23 17.54
C ALA A 34 -4.97 -13.33 17.48
N GLN A 35 -5.10 -12.54 16.42
CA GLN A 35 -6.27 -11.69 16.19
C GLN A 35 -7.56 -12.51 16.04
N GLN A 36 -7.51 -13.63 15.30
CA GLN A 36 -8.68 -14.52 15.14
C GLN A 36 -9.12 -15.12 16.48
N HIS A 37 -8.18 -15.48 17.35
CA HIS A 37 -8.51 -16.00 18.70
C HIS A 37 -9.09 -14.93 19.62
N GLN A 38 -8.59 -13.69 19.57
CA GLN A 38 -9.13 -12.56 20.34
C GLN A 38 -10.59 -12.26 19.98
N HIS A 39 -10.99 -12.44 18.72
CA HIS A 39 -12.38 -12.27 18.30
C HIS A 39 -13.33 -13.33 18.90
N ASN A 40 -12.80 -14.49 19.30
CA ASN A 40 -13.57 -15.60 19.89
C ASN A 40 -13.53 -15.64 21.43
N GLN A 41 -12.63 -14.89 22.07
CA GLN A 41 -12.52 -14.81 23.54
C GLN A 41 -12.33 -13.35 23.95
N LYS A 42 -13.43 -12.69 24.36
CA LYS A 42 -13.33 -11.46 25.17
C LYS A 42 -12.88 -11.87 26.57
N GLU A 43 -11.60 -11.74 26.90
CA GLU A 43 -11.15 -11.37 28.26
C GLU A 43 -9.65 -11.05 28.35
N GLU A 44 -9.40 -10.03 29.18
CA GLU A 44 -8.21 -9.42 29.78
C GLU A 44 -6.84 -10.16 29.75
N ASN A 45 -5.80 -9.51 29.22
CA ASN A 45 -4.75 -8.82 30.01
C ASN A 45 -3.52 -8.39 29.17
N ASN A 46 -2.82 -7.40 29.72
CA ASN A 46 -1.65 -6.67 29.20
C ASN A 46 -0.50 -7.54 28.64
N ASP A 47 -0.23 -7.44 27.33
CA ASP A 47 1.06 -7.81 26.73
C ASP A 47 1.50 -6.84 25.61
N SER A 48 1.49 -5.54 25.90
CA SER A 48 1.88 -4.50 24.94
C SER A 48 3.39 -4.44 24.66
N LEU A 49 4.22 -5.16 25.44
CA LEU A 49 5.68 -5.16 25.31
C LEU A 49 6.19 -6.22 24.32
N ALA A 50 5.58 -7.41 24.26
CA ALA A 50 5.93 -8.42 23.26
C ALA A 50 5.46 -8.03 21.84
N GLU A 51 4.28 -7.40 21.73
CA GLU A 51 3.76 -6.91 20.46
C GLU A 51 4.67 -5.85 19.82
N ASN A 52 5.19 -4.90 20.62
CA ASN A 52 6.10 -3.85 20.13
C ASN A 52 7.47 -4.39 19.68
N GLN A 53 8.04 -5.37 20.39
CA GLN A 53 9.30 -6.00 19.97
C GLN A 53 9.14 -6.77 18.66
N GLY A 54 8.01 -7.48 18.49
CA GLY A 54 7.68 -8.12 17.23
C GLY A 54 7.51 -7.11 16.10
N ALA A 55 6.84 -5.98 16.33
CA ALA A 55 6.57 -4.94 15.33
C ALA A 55 7.87 -4.32 14.81
N SER A 56 8.75 -3.92 15.74
CA SER A 56 10.07 -3.41 15.40
C SER A 56 10.90 -4.45 14.63
N SER A 57 10.93 -5.71 15.07
CA SER A 57 11.67 -6.76 14.36
C SER A 57 11.16 -6.98 12.93
N LEU A 58 9.84 -6.96 12.72
CA LEU A 58 9.24 -7.14 11.40
C LEU A 58 9.57 -5.99 10.44
N ALA A 59 9.55 -4.74 10.93
CA ALA A 59 9.92 -3.58 10.14
C ALA A 59 11.37 -3.69 9.61
N HIS A 60 12.32 -4.13 10.45
CA HIS A 60 13.71 -4.35 10.01
C HIS A 60 13.84 -5.48 8.98
N LEU A 61 13.05 -6.56 9.09
CA LEU A 61 13.00 -7.61 8.06
C LEU A 61 12.50 -7.07 6.73
N PHE A 62 11.46 -6.23 6.73
CA PHE A 62 10.97 -5.59 5.51
C PHE A 62 11.95 -4.57 4.94
N SER A 63 12.63 -3.79 5.78
CA SER A 63 13.70 -2.89 5.33
C SER A 63 14.82 -3.66 4.63
N ALA A 64 15.25 -4.80 5.17
CA ALA A 64 16.23 -5.67 4.54
C ALA A 64 15.73 -6.23 3.19
N LEU A 65 14.48 -6.70 3.11
CA LEU A 65 13.87 -7.18 1.87
C LEU A 65 13.75 -6.06 0.81
N TYR A 66 13.45 -4.83 1.24
CA TYR A 66 13.40 -3.67 0.37
C TYR A 66 14.80 -3.32 -0.16
N ALA A 67 15.83 -3.36 0.68
CA ALA A 67 17.22 -3.18 0.24
C ALA A 67 17.60 -4.21 -0.83
N LEU A 68 17.20 -5.49 -0.69
CA LEU A 68 17.41 -6.50 -1.73
C LEU A 68 16.65 -6.16 -3.03
N CYS A 69 15.44 -5.61 -2.93
CA CYS A 69 14.68 -5.13 -4.09
C CYS A 69 15.43 -4.01 -4.84
N LYS A 70 16.12 -3.13 -4.11
CA LYS A 70 16.90 -2.02 -4.68
C LYS A 70 18.19 -2.46 -5.33
N VAL A 71 18.90 -3.42 -4.74
CA VAL A 71 20.19 -3.91 -5.26
C VAL A 71 19.99 -4.83 -6.47
N ARG A 72 19.04 -5.76 -6.40
CA ARG A 72 18.87 -6.77 -7.46
C ARG A 72 17.72 -6.52 -8.42
N GLY A 73 16.67 -5.87 -7.94
CA GLY A 73 15.46 -5.55 -8.71
C GLY A 73 14.20 -6.21 -8.15
N ARG A 74 13.12 -5.43 -8.07
CA ARG A 74 11.82 -5.82 -7.51
C ARG A 74 11.28 -7.14 -8.05
N LYS A 75 11.32 -7.35 -9.38
CA LYS A 75 10.71 -8.52 -10.03
C LYS A 75 11.41 -9.80 -9.59
N ARG A 76 12.74 -9.77 -9.41
CA ARG A 76 13.48 -10.94 -8.96
C ARG A 76 13.13 -11.29 -7.52
N ILE A 77 13.10 -10.31 -6.62
CA ILE A 77 12.72 -10.55 -5.23
C ILE A 77 11.27 -11.02 -5.12
N GLN A 78 10.35 -10.43 -5.87
CA GLN A 78 8.95 -10.85 -5.91
C GLN A 78 8.79 -12.33 -6.26
N THR A 79 9.58 -12.85 -7.21
CA THR A 79 9.55 -14.30 -7.55
C THR A 79 10.08 -15.22 -6.45
N LEU A 80 10.85 -14.68 -5.50
CA LEU A 80 11.42 -15.42 -4.38
C LEU A 80 10.58 -15.32 -3.10
N LEU A 81 9.55 -14.45 -3.10
CA LEU A 81 8.63 -14.36 -1.97
C LEU A 81 7.73 -15.62 -1.89
N PRO A 82 7.30 -16.01 -0.67
CA PRO A 82 6.31 -17.06 -0.49
C PRO A 82 5.04 -16.74 -1.25
N HIS A 83 4.50 -17.75 -1.93
CA HIS A 83 3.34 -17.63 -2.80
C HIS A 83 2.32 -18.72 -2.45
N HIS A 84 2.13 -19.00 -1.16
CA HIS A 84 1.12 -19.94 -0.74
C HIS A 84 -0.22 -19.22 -0.57
N VAL A 85 -1.30 -19.92 -0.90
CA VAL A 85 -2.66 -19.39 -0.76
C VAL A 85 -2.98 -19.02 0.69
N SER A 86 -2.38 -19.73 1.64
CA SER A 86 -2.46 -19.44 3.08
C SER A 86 -1.89 -18.08 3.48
N ASP A 87 -1.13 -17.41 2.60
CA ASP A 87 -0.46 -16.15 2.88
C ASP A 87 -1.34 -14.94 2.51
N VAL A 88 -2.42 -15.13 1.75
CA VAL A 88 -3.25 -14.04 1.22
C VAL A 88 -3.90 -13.22 2.34
N GLU A 89 -4.67 -13.87 3.23
CA GLU A 89 -5.35 -13.17 4.32
C GLU A 89 -4.37 -12.59 5.36
N PRO A 90 -3.34 -13.34 5.82
CA PRO A 90 -2.38 -12.80 6.77
C PRO A 90 -1.60 -11.59 6.24
N VAL A 91 -1.16 -11.60 4.98
CA VAL A 91 -0.45 -10.47 4.37
C VAL A 91 -1.36 -9.26 4.22
N LEU A 92 -2.61 -9.46 3.79
CA LEU A 92 -3.57 -8.36 3.69
C LEU A 92 -3.90 -7.76 5.07
N PHE A 93 -4.08 -8.61 6.07
CA PHE A 93 -4.31 -8.20 7.45
C PHE A 93 -3.15 -7.36 8.00
N GLU A 94 -1.91 -7.80 7.80
CA GLU A 94 -0.74 -7.05 8.25
C GLU A 94 -0.63 -5.70 7.53
N LEU A 95 -0.90 -5.64 6.21
CA LEU A 95 -0.92 -4.38 5.45
C LEU A 95 -1.92 -3.38 6.05
N GLN A 96 -3.13 -3.82 6.36
CA GLN A 96 -4.17 -2.98 6.93
C GLN A 96 -3.84 -2.52 8.35
N SER A 97 -3.34 -3.45 9.18
CA SER A 97 -2.91 -3.16 10.54
C SER A 97 -1.77 -2.15 10.58
N HIS A 98 -0.82 -2.30 9.65
CA HIS A 98 0.32 -1.40 9.53
C HIS A 98 -0.11 0.02 9.10
N VAL A 99 -1.06 0.15 8.17
CA VAL A 99 -1.63 1.47 7.79
C VAL A 99 -2.35 2.13 8.97
N ALA A 100 -3.11 1.36 9.75
CA ALA A 100 -3.76 1.85 10.96
C ALA A 100 -2.72 2.32 11.99
N TYR A 101 -1.65 1.54 12.21
CA TYR A 101 -0.55 1.89 13.11
C TYR A 101 0.15 3.20 12.70
N ILE A 102 0.54 3.35 11.42
CA ILE A 102 1.19 4.59 10.95
C ILE A 102 0.28 5.81 11.16
N SER A 103 -1.02 5.66 10.92
CA SER A 103 -1.98 6.75 11.07
C SER A 103 -2.07 7.22 12.53
N LEU A 104 -1.87 6.32 13.49
CA LEU A 104 -1.83 6.60 14.92
C LEU A 104 -0.48 7.18 15.36
N SER A 105 0.64 6.64 14.87
CA SER A 105 1.99 7.09 15.23
C SER A 105 2.32 8.49 14.71
N ASN A 106 1.87 8.83 13.49
CA ASN A 106 2.04 10.16 12.91
C ASN A 106 1.34 11.28 13.70
N GLN A 107 0.38 10.95 14.57
CA GLN A 107 -0.25 11.92 15.47
C GLN A 107 0.56 12.18 16.74
N GLN A 108 1.58 11.37 17.04
CA GLN A 108 2.26 11.35 18.34
C GLN A 108 3.77 11.63 18.27
N GLN A 109 4.38 11.74 17.10
CA GLN A 109 5.84 11.72 17.01
C GLN A 109 6.53 13.07 17.32
N SER A 110 7.18 13.12 18.48
CA SER A 110 8.37 13.93 18.77
C SER A 110 9.62 13.23 18.24
N VAL A 111 10.48 13.98 17.56
CA VAL A 111 11.65 13.52 16.79
C VAL A 111 12.86 13.35 17.69
N GLU A 112 13.24 12.13 18.08
CA GLU A 112 14.62 11.82 18.52
C GLU A 112 14.95 10.33 18.24
N GLU A 113 15.91 10.07 17.33
CA GLU A 113 17.07 9.16 17.46
C GLU A 113 17.65 8.72 16.09
N GLU A 114 18.99 8.67 16.01
CA GLU A 114 19.82 8.41 14.82
C GLU A 114 20.20 6.92 14.65
N ASP A 115 19.28 5.99 14.89
CA ASP A 115 19.49 4.59 14.48
C ASP A 115 19.06 4.38 13.02
N ILE A 116 19.53 3.29 12.38
CA ILE A 116 19.06 2.87 11.04
C ILE A 116 17.61 2.39 11.20
N GLU A 117 16.70 3.33 11.37
CA GLU A 117 15.30 3.06 11.66
C GLU A 117 14.63 2.58 10.37
N ALA A 118 14.10 1.35 10.43
CA ALA A 118 13.29 0.79 9.37
C ALA A 118 12.14 1.75 9.04
N GLN A 119 12.07 2.21 7.79
CA GLN A 119 11.12 3.25 7.43
C GLN A 119 9.74 2.62 7.23
N PRO A 120 8.64 3.21 7.76
CA PRO A 120 7.33 2.58 7.67
C PRO A 120 6.88 2.29 6.23
N TRP A 121 7.21 3.17 5.28
CA TRP A 121 6.85 2.95 3.88
C TRP A 121 7.54 1.73 3.24
N GLU A 122 8.68 1.25 3.77
CA GLU A 122 9.36 0.03 3.30
C GLU A 122 8.53 -1.22 3.61
N SER A 123 7.91 -1.27 4.79
CA SER A 123 6.96 -2.33 5.18
C SER A 123 5.77 -2.36 4.23
N THR A 124 5.15 -1.20 3.98
CA THR A 124 4.04 -1.07 3.03
C THR A 124 4.43 -1.56 1.63
N TYR A 125 5.62 -1.15 1.16
CA TYR A 125 6.15 -1.58 -0.13
C TYR A 125 6.25 -3.11 -0.22
N ILE A 126 6.84 -3.76 0.78
CA ILE A 126 7.05 -5.22 0.76
C ILE A 126 5.73 -5.98 0.91
N LEU A 127 4.81 -5.51 1.75
CA LEU A 127 3.50 -6.13 1.91
C LEU A 127 2.68 -6.04 0.61
N LEU A 128 2.68 -4.90 -0.08
CA LEU A 128 2.04 -4.77 -1.40
C LEU A 128 2.71 -5.66 -2.46
N LEU A 129 4.03 -5.77 -2.44
CA LEU A 129 4.78 -6.62 -3.37
C LEU A 129 4.46 -8.10 -3.16
N TRP A 130 4.36 -8.50 -1.90
CA TRP A 130 4.00 -9.85 -1.48
C TRP A 130 2.54 -10.18 -1.83
N LEU A 131 1.61 -9.25 -1.58
CA LEU A 131 0.22 -9.38 -2.02
C LEU A 131 0.13 -9.58 -3.54
N GLY A 132 0.93 -8.85 -4.31
CA GLY A 132 1.04 -9.06 -5.76
C GLY A 132 1.63 -10.42 -6.13
N ALA A 133 2.59 -10.95 -5.35
CA ALA A 133 3.18 -12.26 -5.59
C ALA A 133 2.17 -13.41 -5.36
N VAL A 134 1.44 -13.39 -4.24
CA VAL A 134 0.40 -14.40 -3.96
C VAL A 134 -0.74 -14.31 -4.96
N SER A 135 -1.06 -13.10 -5.46
CA SER A 135 -2.12 -12.88 -6.44
C SER A 135 -1.82 -13.46 -7.83
N LEU A 136 -0.58 -13.87 -8.12
CA LEU A 136 -0.22 -14.52 -9.38
C LEU A 136 -0.53 -16.02 -9.40
N VAL A 137 -0.81 -16.62 -8.23
CA VAL A 137 -1.02 -18.07 -8.12
C VAL A 137 -2.45 -18.41 -8.57
N PRO A 138 -2.64 -19.48 -9.36
CA PRO A 138 -3.94 -19.89 -9.87
C PRO A 138 -4.74 -20.60 -8.77
N PHE A 139 -5.42 -19.82 -7.93
CA PHE A 139 -6.44 -20.28 -6.99
C PHE A 139 -7.63 -19.33 -7.07
N ASP A 140 -8.81 -19.77 -6.63
CA ASP A 140 -10.00 -18.92 -6.58
C ASP A 140 -10.04 -18.16 -5.23
N LEU A 141 -10.02 -16.82 -5.28
CA LEU A 141 -10.04 -15.97 -4.08
C LEU A 141 -11.31 -16.17 -3.24
N HIS A 142 -12.43 -16.58 -3.83
CA HIS A 142 -13.69 -16.81 -3.11
C HIS A 142 -13.65 -18.07 -2.25
N THR A 143 -12.85 -19.06 -2.64
CA THR A 143 -12.76 -20.35 -1.91
C THR A 143 -12.03 -20.25 -0.58
N ILE A 144 -11.24 -19.19 -0.40
CA ILE A 144 -10.40 -18.98 0.78
C ILE A 144 -10.85 -17.81 1.64
N ASP A 145 -11.89 -17.11 1.22
CA ASP A 145 -12.38 -15.93 1.90
C ASP A 145 -13.04 -16.33 3.23
N SER A 146 -12.29 -16.21 4.33
CA SER A 146 -12.78 -16.48 5.69
C SER A 146 -13.89 -15.48 6.10
N SER A 147 -14.00 -14.34 5.41
CA SER A 147 -15.06 -13.36 5.64
C SER A 147 -16.44 -13.87 5.26
N THR A 148 -16.55 -14.87 4.37
CA THR A 148 -17.82 -15.51 3.99
C THR A 148 -18.51 -16.23 5.17
N SER A 149 -17.74 -16.63 6.19
CA SER A 149 -18.24 -17.26 7.41
C SER A 149 -18.52 -16.26 8.54
N SER A 150 -18.14 -15.00 8.36
CA SER A 150 -18.35 -13.90 9.29
C SER A 150 -19.40 -12.94 8.70
N ALA A 151 -20.13 -12.19 9.52
CA ALA A 151 -21.06 -11.16 9.01
C ALA A 151 -20.32 -9.91 8.44
N ALA A 152 -19.10 -10.09 7.93
CA ALA A 152 -18.27 -9.05 7.38
C ALA A 152 -18.88 -8.57 6.05
N SER A 153 -19.02 -7.27 5.90
CA SER A 153 -19.69 -6.64 4.75
C SER A 153 -18.82 -6.55 3.49
N THR A 154 -17.54 -6.93 3.57
CA THR A 154 -16.56 -6.76 2.48
C THR A 154 -15.82 -8.07 2.21
N THR A 155 -15.82 -8.50 0.95
CA THR A 155 -15.08 -9.68 0.48
C THR A 155 -13.57 -9.48 0.59
N LEU A 156 -12.82 -10.57 0.66
CA LEU A 156 -11.34 -10.57 0.65
C LEU A 156 -10.79 -9.80 -0.55
N VAL A 157 -11.40 -10.00 -1.72
CA VAL A 157 -11.02 -9.33 -2.97
C VAL A 157 -11.28 -7.83 -2.90
N SER A 158 -12.48 -7.43 -2.48
CA SER A 158 -12.82 -6.00 -2.30
C SER A 158 -11.87 -5.31 -1.31
N SER A 159 -11.52 -6.02 -0.24
CA SER A 159 -10.56 -5.55 0.78
C SER A 159 -9.15 -5.37 0.19
N ALA A 160 -8.67 -6.34 -0.59
CA ALA A 160 -7.37 -6.26 -1.26
C ALA A 160 -7.29 -5.14 -2.31
N ILE A 161 -8.32 -5.00 -3.15
CA ILE A 161 -8.42 -3.92 -4.14
C ILE A 161 -8.48 -2.57 -3.43
N GLY A 162 -9.34 -2.40 -2.42
CA GLY A 162 -9.48 -1.17 -1.66
C GLY A 162 -8.18 -0.76 -0.98
N SER A 163 -7.51 -1.68 -0.29
CA SER A 163 -6.20 -1.45 0.32
C SER A 163 -5.16 -1.02 -0.72
N THR A 164 -5.11 -1.67 -1.88
CA THR A 164 -4.15 -1.33 -2.93
C THR A 164 -4.43 0.03 -3.56
N ILE A 165 -5.71 0.38 -3.79
CA ILE A 165 -6.13 1.69 -4.30
C ILE A 165 -5.69 2.81 -3.35
N ASN A 166 -5.81 2.63 -2.04
CA ASN A 166 -5.38 3.64 -1.07
C ASN A 166 -3.91 4.00 -1.21
N HIS A 167 -3.05 3.04 -1.57
CA HIS A 167 -1.63 3.24 -1.79
C HIS A 167 -1.27 3.83 -3.17
N LEU A 168 -2.24 4.07 -4.07
CA LEU A 168 -1.99 4.81 -5.32
C LEU A 168 -1.72 6.30 -5.09
N PHE A 169 -2.10 6.82 -3.93
CA PHE A 169 -1.87 8.21 -3.54
C PHE A 169 -0.51 8.44 -2.88
N ASP A 170 0.22 7.36 -2.53
CA ASP A 170 1.54 7.47 -1.94
C ASP A 170 2.55 8.06 -2.94
N ALA A 171 3.63 8.64 -2.41
CA ALA A 171 4.73 9.12 -3.22
C ALA A 171 5.75 7.99 -3.49
N GLY A 172 6.39 8.04 -4.67
CA GLY A 172 7.58 7.24 -4.94
C GLY A 172 7.32 5.73 -5.15
N PRO A 173 8.20 4.85 -4.62
CA PRO A 173 8.19 3.42 -4.94
C PRO A 173 6.92 2.67 -4.53
N THR A 174 6.28 3.06 -3.43
CA THR A 174 5.07 2.39 -2.92
C THR A 174 3.92 2.45 -3.90
N ARG A 175 3.71 3.61 -4.54
CA ARG A 175 2.71 3.79 -5.61
C ARG A 175 2.96 2.92 -6.83
N GLU A 176 4.23 2.72 -7.21
CA GLU A 176 4.58 1.87 -8.34
C GLU A 176 4.26 0.40 -8.06
N VAL A 177 4.51 -0.07 -6.84
CA VAL A 177 4.14 -1.43 -6.44
C VAL A 177 2.64 -1.56 -6.29
N ALA A 178 1.96 -0.58 -5.68
CA ALA A 178 0.50 -0.55 -5.58
C ALA A 178 -0.16 -0.66 -6.96
N SER A 179 0.27 0.15 -7.93
CA SER A 179 -0.27 0.07 -9.30
C SER A 179 0.01 -1.27 -9.98
N SER A 180 1.21 -1.83 -9.79
CA SER A 180 1.56 -3.16 -10.31
C SER A 180 0.71 -4.27 -9.68
N THR A 181 0.50 -4.24 -8.36
CA THR A 181 -0.30 -5.21 -7.62
C THR A 181 -1.78 -5.10 -7.97
N LEU A 182 -2.30 -3.88 -8.11
CA LEU A 182 -3.68 -3.65 -8.55
C LEU A 182 -3.91 -4.18 -9.95
N SER A 183 -2.96 -3.94 -10.87
CA SER A 183 -3.04 -4.49 -12.23
C SER A 183 -3.06 -6.02 -12.23
N ILE A 184 -2.29 -6.66 -11.35
CA ILE A 184 -2.30 -8.13 -11.22
C ILE A 184 -3.67 -8.59 -10.73
N LEU A 185 -4.18 -8.00 -9.63
CA LEU A 185 -5.48 -8.34 -9.04
C LEU A 185 -6.63 -8.21 -10.04
N LEU A 186 -6.70 -7.08 -10.76
CA LEU A 186 -7.76 -6.79 -11.73
C LEU A 186 -7.69 -7.67 -13.00
N SER A 187 -6.53 -8.27 -13.29
CA SER A 187 -6.34 -9.11 -14.48
C SER A 187 -6.41 -10.61 -14.17
N ARG A 188 -6.84 -10.98 -12.95
CA ARG A 188 -6.94 -12.39 -12.60
C ARG A 188 -8.15 -13.03 -13.30
N PRO A 189 -8.03 -14.31 -13.71
CA PRO A 189 -9.09 -14.99 -14.44
C PRO A 189 -10.37 -15.22 -13.61
N ASP A 190 -10.26 -15.23 -12.27
CA ASP A 190 -11.42 -15.31 -11.38
C ASP A 190 -12.22 -14.00 -11.31
N MET A 191 -11.71 -12.87 -11.84
CA MET A 191 -12.45 -11.60 -11.86
C MET A 191 -13.50 -11.51 -12.98
N ASP A 192 -13.49 -12.45 -13.94
CA ASP A 192 -14.43 -12.45 -15.08
C ASP A 192 -15.82 -13.04 -14.73
N ASP A 193 -16.03 -13.54 -13.51
CA ASP A 193 -17.32 -14.09 -13.08
C ASP A 193 -18.34 -12.98 -12.75
N GLU A 194 -19.60 -13.13 -13.20
CA GLU A 194 -20.69 -12.14 -13.02
C GLU A 194 -20.96 -11.75 -11.55
N THR A 195 -20.55 -12.60 -10.59
CA THR A 195 -20.66 -12.30 -9.16
C THR A 195 -19.67 -11.22 -8.70
N ASN A 196 -18.61 -10.99 -9.47
CA ASN A 196 -17.46 -10.14 -9.12
C ASN A 196 -17.56 -8.74 -9.73
N ASP A 197 -18.71 -8.43 -10.36
CA ASP A 197 -19.02 -7.11 -10.86
C ASP A 197 -18.86 -6.05 -9.76
N ASN A 198 -19.19 -6.36 -8.50
CA ASN A 198 -19.05 -5.43 -7.38
C ASN A 198 -17.59 -5.08 -7.08
N GLU A 199 -16.68 -6.04 -7.16
CA GLU A 199 -15.24 -5.90 -6.95
C GLU A 199 -14.61 -5.03 -8.04
N LEU A 200 -14.92 -5.29 -9.31
CA LEU A 200 -14.45 -4.46 -10.44
C LEU A 200 -15.04 -3.05 -10.40
N MET A 201 -16.31 -2.94 -9.99
CA MET A 201 -16.98 -1.65 -9.81
C MET A 201 -16.30 -0.76 -8.76
N LEU A 202 -15.58 -1.33 -7.79
CA LEU A 202 -14.78 -0.55 -6.84
C LEU A 202 -13.67 0.25 -7.56
N PHE A 203 -12.97 -0.39 -8.50
CA PHE A 203 -11.96 0.28 -9.32
C PHE A 203 -12.57 1.30 -10.28
N PHE A 204 -13.66 0.95 -10.97
CA PHE A 204 -14.34 1.90 -11.87
C PHE A 204 -14.86 3.13 -11.13
N ARG A 205 -15.46 2.95 -9.94
CA ARG A 205 -15.88 4.06 -9.09
C ARG A 205 -14.72 4.96 -8.67
N PHE A 206 -13.58 4.35 -8.33
CA PHE A 206 -12.35 5.09 -8.05
C PHE A 206 -11.88 5.90 -9.26
N ALA A 207 -11.82 5.30 -10.45
CA ALA A 207 -11.41 5.96 -11.69
C ALA A 207 -12.33 7.15 -12.03
N ASP A 208 -13.65 6.96 -11.89
CA ASP A 208 -14.65 8.02 -12.07
C ASP A 208 -14.45 9.18 -11.09
N LEU A 209 -14.16 8.87 -9.82
CA LEU A 209 -13.90 9.88 -8.81
C LEU A 209 -12.64 10.69 -9.15
N MET A 210 -11.58 10.03 -9.62
CA MET A 210 -10.35 10.68 -10.07
C MET A 210 -10.62 11.63 -11.24
N LEU A 211 -11.41 11.19 -12.23
CA LEU A 211 -11.79 12.01 -13.37
C LEU A 211 -12.62 13.24 -12.95
N LYS A 212 -13.61 13.04 -12.07
CA LYS A 212 -14.42 14.13 -11.52
C LYS A 212 -13.56 15.15 -10.76
N ASN A 213 -12.64 14.68 -9.91
CA ASN A 213 -11.73 15.55 -9.17
C ASN A 213 -10.83 16.37 -10.10
N PHE A 214 -10.32 15.76 -11.17
CA PHE A 214 -9.54 16.46 -12.18
C PHE A 214 -10.36 17.58 -12.86
N LEU A 215 -11.59 17.29 -13.27
CA LEU A 215 -12.48 18.28 -13.90
C LEU A 215 -12.79 19.45 -12.95
N ILE A 216 -13.05 19.16 -11.66
CA ILE A 216 -13.26 20.19 -10.64
C ILE A 216 -12.02 21.06 -10.47
N MET A 217 -10.82 20.46 -10.46
CA MET A 217 -9.57 21.23 -10.35
C MET A 217 -9.36 22.16 -11.54
N GLN A 218 -9.67 21.71 -12.76
CA GLN A 218 -9.61 22.55 -13.97
C GLN A 218 -10.56 23.75 -13.89
N GLN A 219 -11.81 23.53 -13.48
CA GLN A 219 -12.79 24.59 -13.31
C GLN A 219 -12.33 25.64 -12.27
N LYS A 220 -11.78 25.19 -11.14
CA LYS A 220 -11.24 26.09 -10.10
C LYS A 220 -10.05 26.92 -10.61
N GLN A 221 -9.19 26.34 -11.44
CA GLN A 221 -8.07 27.08 -12.04
C GLN A 221 -8.56 28.15 -13.00
N GLN A 222 -9.57 27.84 -13.82
CA GLN A 222 -10.16 28.79 -14.75
C GLN A 222 -10.85 29.95 -14.03
N GLN A 223 -11.64 29.68 -12.99
CA GLN A 223 -12.27 30.71 -12.17
C GLN A 223 -11.24 31.65 -11.51
N ARG A 224 -10.12 31.10 -11.02
CA ARG A 224 -9.04 31.92 -10.44
C ARG A 224 -8.36 32.81 -11.48
N TYR A 225 -8.21 32.32 -12.70
CA TYR A 225 -7.65 33.12 -13.79
C TYR A 225 -8.59 34.27 -14.17
N GLU A 226 -9.88 33.99 -14.31
CA GLU A 226 -10.92 34.99 -14.62
C GLU A 226 -11.00 36.06 -13.52
N GLN A 227 -11.01 35.65 -12.26
CA GLN A 227 -11.06 36.57 -11.12
C GLN A 227 -9.81 37.46 -11.00
N ASN A 228 -8.61 36.90 -11.18
CA ASN A 228 -7.38 37.71 -11.21
C ASN A 228 -7.36 38.69 -12.39
N ASN A 229 -8.03 38.38 -13.50
CA ASN A 229 -8.09 39.26 -14.66
C ASN A 229 -9.10 40.40 -14.46
N GLU A 230 -10.20 40.13 -13.76
CA GLU A 230 -11.17 41.15 -13.33
C GLU A 230 -10.56 42.11 -12.29
N ASP A 231 -9.88 41.59 -11.26
CA ASP A 231 -9.21 42.40 -10.23
C ASP A 231 -8.13 43.33 -10.84
N ASN A 232 -7.36 42.84 -11.82
CA ASN A 232 -6.36 43.66 -12.53
C ASN A 232 -7.00 44.71 -13.46
N ALA A 233 -8.18 44.45 -14.02
CA ALA A 233 -8.88 45.40 -14.87
C ALA A 233 -9.45 46.58 -14.06
N ASP A 234 -9.91 46.33 -12.84
CA ASP A 234 -10.42 47.35 -11.92
C ASP A 234 -9.31 48.28 -11.40
N ASP A 235 -8.11 47.75 -11.11
CA ASP A 235 -6.94 48.56 -10.71
C ASP A 235 -6.46 49.50 -11.83
N LEU A 236 -6.46 49.04 -13.08
CA LEU A 236 -6.13 49.87 -14.26
C LEU A 236 -7.16 50.98 -14.51
N HIS A 237 -8.41 50.78 -14.10
CA HIS A 237 -9.47 51.78 -14.26
C HIS A 237 -9.45 52.84 -13.14
N ASN A 238 -9.00 52.48 -11.93
CA ASN A 238 -8.80 53.42 -10.83
C ASN A 238 -7.49 54.23 -10.97
N GLY A 239 -6.39 53.64 -11.46
CA GLY A 239 -5.12 54.38 -11.63
C GLY A 239 -5.14 55.49 -12.70
N LYS A 240 -6.10 55.48 -13.63
CA LYS A 240 -6.25 56.52 -14.67
C LYS A 240 -7.04 57.75 -14.23
N LYS A 241 -7.69 57.73 -13.05
CA LYS A 241 -8.43 58.90 -12.54
C LYS A 241 -7.55 59.90 -11.78
N ASP A 242 -6.33 59.51 -11.41
CA ASP A 242 -5.45 60.33 -10.59
C ASP A 242 -4.36 61.09 -11.39
N GLU A 243 -4.25 60.91 -12.71
CA GLU A 243 -3.22 61.55 -13.56
C GLU A 243 -3.68 62.84 -14.29
N HIS A 244 -4.87 63.39 -13.99
CA HIS A 244 -5.36 64.63 -14.61
C HIS A 244 -5.60 65.80 -13.64
N ALA A 245 -4.97 65.78 -12.47
CA ALA A 245 -4.98 66.89 -11.52
C ALA A 245 -3.56 67.40 -11.24
N ASP A 246 -2.95 68.07 -12.23
CA ASP A 246 -1.92 69.11 -12.04
C ASP A 246 -1.85 70.01 -13.28
#